data_AF-A0A2D8M1W7-F1
#
_entry.id   AF-A0A2D8M1W7-F1
#
_cell.length_a   1.000
_cell.length_b   1.000
_cell.length_c   1.000
_cell.angle_alpha   90.00
_cell.angle_beta   90.00
_cell.angle_gamma   90.00
#
_symmetry.space_group_name_H-M   'P 1'
#
loop_
_entity.id
_entity.type
_entity.pdbx_description
1 polymer ?
#
loop_
_entity_poly.entity_id
_entity_poly.type
_entity_poly.pdbx_seq_one_letter_code
_entity_poly.pdbx_strand_id
1 'polypeptide(L)'
;MKQHVKSITDLPTVLQDIEPWVKEPKTLYNGRKPGNFGLLPREIWANWLLCAIGNAQTENVDWTFSDDEDGGGDGILFDRASDRLWKIKRSRLIVDLVIN
;
A
#
# COMPACT_ATOMS: atom_id res chain seq x y z
N MET A 1 9.37 -7.99 -20.61
CA MET A 1 7.92 -8.29 -20.54
C MET A 1 7.28 -7.09 -19.86
N LYS A 2 6.33 -6.37 -20.48
CA LYS A 2 5.61 -5.28 -19.77
C LYS A 2 4.63 -5.95 -18.81
N GLN A 3 4.89 -5.87 -17.50
CA GLN A 3 4.00 -6.42 -16.49
C GLN A 3 3.06 -5.33 -15.99
N HIS A 4 1.81 -5.70 -15.71
CA HIS A 4 0.76 -4.76 -15.30
C HIS A 4 0.77 -4.60 -13.78
N VAL A 5 1.35 -3.51 -13.30
CA VAL A 5 1.21 -3.07 -11.90
C VAL A 5 -0.17 -2.43 -11.71
N LYS A 6 -0.86 -2.82 -10.63
CA LYS A 6 -2.10 -2.16 -10.21
C LYS A 6 -1.76 -1.14 -9.14
N SER A 7 -2.12 0.12 -9.38
CA SER A 7 -1.96 1.22 -8.43
C SER A 7 -3.31 1.70 -7.93
N ILE A 8 -3.33 2.20 -6.70
CA ILE A 8 -4.50 2.89 -6.15
C ILE A 8 -4.60 4.28 -6.78
N THR A 9 -5.75 4.57 -7.36
CA THR A 9 -6.04 5.88 -7.96
C THR A 9 -6.61 6.85 -6.93
N ASP A 10 -7.41 6.35 -5.98
CA ASP A 10 -8.13 7.13 -4.97
C ASP A 10 -8.04 6.50 -3.58
N LEU A 11 -7.31 7.14 -2.66
CA LEU A 11 -7.11 6.67 -1.29
C LEU A 11 -8.39 6.68 -0.44
N PRO A 12 -9.28 7.69 -0.53
CA PRO A 12 -10.56 7.67 0.17
C PRO A 12 -11.44 6.46 -0.16
N THR A 13 -11.55 6.08 -1.44
CA THR A 13 -12.30 4.88 -1.86
C THR A 13 -11.71 3.62 -1.25
N VAL A 14 -10.38 3.49 -1.23
CA VAL A 14 -9.72 2.35 -0.57
C VAL A 14 -10.06 2.29 0.91
N LEU A 15 -10.16 3.42 1.61
CA LEU A 15 -10.53 3.43 3.02
C LEU A 15 -11.92 2.84 3.26
N GLN A 16 -12.88 3.09 2.36
CA GLN A 16 -14.22 2.52 2.43
C GLN A 16 -14.18 1.00 2.21
N ASP A 17 -13.41 0.55 1.22
CA ASP A 17 -13.29 -0.88 0.88
C ASP A 17 -12.66 -1.71 2.02
N ILE A 18 -11.70 -1.12 2.75
CA ILE A 18 -10.99 -1.81 3.83
C ILE A 18 -11.65 -1.65 5.20
N GLU A 19 -12.66 -0.78 5.34
CA GLU A 19 -13.35 -0.51 6.60
C GLU A 19 -13.82 -1.79 7.34
N PRO A 20 -14.43 -2.79 6.66
CA PRO A 20 -14.82 -4.04 7.32
C PRO A 20 -13.61 -4.78 7.91
N TRP A 21 -12.45 -4.69 7.26
CA TRP A 21 -11.25 -5.38 7.72
C TRP A 21 -10.63 -4.73 8.95
N VAL A 22 -10.71 -3.41 9.02
CA VAL A 22 -10.22 -2.61 10.15
C VAL A 22 -11.13 -2.77 11.37
N LYS A 23 -12.45 -2.80 11.16
CA LYS A 23 -13.44 -2.97 12.24
C LYS A 23 -13.42 -4.38 12.85
N GLU A 24 -12.99 -5.38 12.09
CA GLU A 24 -12.84 -6.76 12.57
C GLU A 24 -11.38 -7.23 12.51
N PRO A 25 -10.58 -7.03 13.58
CA PRO A 25 -9.13 -7.25 13.56
C PRO A 25 -8.67 -8.63 13.08
N LYS A 26 -9.50 -9.67 13.25
CA LYS A 26 -9.19 -11.03 12.76
C LYS A 26 -9.02 -11.09 11.24
N THR A 27 -9.78 -10.29 10.50
CA THR A 27 -9.75 -10.25 9.04
C THR A 27 -8.53 -9.48 8.51
N LEU A 28 -8.00 -8.54 9.29
CA LEU A 28 -6.73 -7.88 9.04
C LEU A 28 -5.56 -8.88 9.02
N TYR A 29 -5.48 -9.76 10.03
CA TYR A 29 -4.39 -10.73 10.16
C TYR A 29 -4.53 -11.95 9.23
N ASN A 30 -5.75 -12.49 9.11
CA ASN A 30 -6.01 -13.78 8.46
C ASN A 30 -6.85 -13.68 7.18
N GLY A 31 -7.16 -12.46 6.73
CA GLY A 31 -8.02 -12.24 5.57
C GLY A 31 -7.37 -12.70 4.27
N ARG A 32 -8.23 -13.11 3.34
CA ARG A 32 -7.81 -13.46 1.98
C ARG A 32 -7.46 -12.19 1.21
N LYS A 33 -6.58 -12.33 0.21
CA LYS A 33 -6.30 -11.26 -0.75
C LYS A 33 -7.62 -10.82 -1.40
N PRO A 34 -7.87 -9.51 -1.54
CA PRO A 34 -8.97 -9.05 -2.37
C PRO A 34 -8.70 -9.51 -3.80
N GLY A 35 -9.71 -10.04 -4.50
CA GLY A 35 -9.51 -10.71 -5.80
C GLY A 35 -8.83 -9.85 -6.87
N ASN A 36 -8.83 -8.53 -6.70
CA ASN A 36 -8.28 -7.56 -7.64
C ASN A 36 -6.90 -7.00 -7.27
N PHE A 37 -6.34 -7.33 -6.10
CA PHE A 37 -5.07 -6.75 -5.62
C PHE A 37 -4.17 -7.83 -5.02
N GLY A 38 -2.87 -7.76 -5.30
CA GLY A 38 -1.91 -8.79 -4.91
C GLY A 38 -1.58 -8.81 -3.41
N LEU A 39 -1.93 -7.74 -2.69
CA LEU A 39 -1.62 -7.58 -1.26
C LEU A 39 -2.67 -8.20 -0.33
N LEU A 40 -2.24 -8.56 0.88
CA LEU A 40 -3.12 -8.99 1.97
C LEU A 40 -3.77 -7.77 2.65
N PRO A 41 -4.91 -7.94 3.34
CA PRO A 41 -5.61 -6.85 4.01
C PRO A 41 -4.72 -5.99 4.93
N ARG A 42 -3.82 -6.61 5.71
CA ARG A 42 -2.83 -5.89 6.53
C ARG A 42 -1.81 -5.08 5.75
N GLU A 43 -1.42 -5.53 4.56
CA GLU A 43 -0.44 -4.84 3.71
C GLU A 43 -1.11 -3.62 3.06
N ILE A 44 -2.35 -3.78 2.57
CA ILE A 44 -3.18 -2.67 2.08
C ILE A 44 -3.37 -1.62 3.18
N TRP A 45 -3.71 -2.06 4.40
CA TRP A 45 -3.90 -1.16 5.53
C TRP A 45 -2.61 -0.42 5.92
N ALA A 46 -1.49 -1.13 6.01
CA ALA A 46 -0.20 -0.52 6.32
C ALA A 46 0.19 0.53 5.26
N ASN A 47 0.05 0.20 3.98
CA ASN A 47 0.39 1.11 2.88
C ASN A 47 -0.52 2.33 2.86
N TRP A 48 -1.82 2.14 3.12
CA TRP A 48 -2.77 3.24 3.25
C TRP A 48 -2.38 4.19 4.38
N LEU A 49 -2.03 3.67 5.57
CA LEU A 49 -1.58 4.50 6.71
C LEU A 49 -0.31 5.29 6.39
N LEU A 50 0.66 4.68 5.71
CA LEU A 50 1.87 5.37 5.28
C LEU A 50 1.57 6.49 4.29
N CYS A 51 0.68 6.26 3.33
CA CYS A 51 0.25 7.31 2.39
C CYS A 51 -0.51 8.43 3.10
N ALA A 52 -1.38 8.10 4.07
CA ALA A 52 -2.12 9.09 4.85
C ALA A 52 -1.18 9.99 5.66
N ILE A 53 -0.16 9.41 6.30
CA ILE A 53 0.86 10.19 7.03
C ILE A 53 1.68 11.03 6.05
N GLY A 54 2.15 10.45 4.94
CA GLY A 54 2.90 11.18 3.91
C GLY A 54 2.13 12.40 3.41
N ASN A 55 0.89 12.18 2.96
CA ASN A 55 -0.01 13.24 2.47
C ASN A 55 -0.40 14.27 3.53
N ALA A 56 -0.38 13.93 4.83
CA ALA A 56 -0.62 14.90 5.90
C ALA A 56 0.62 15.76 6.23
N GLN A 57 1.82 15.27 5.92
CA GLN A 57 3.08 15.98 6.12
C GLN A 57 3.49 16.82 4.89
N THR A 58 2.95 16.51 3.73
CA THR A 58 3.20 17.23 2.48
C THR A 58 2.04 18.13 2.12
N GLU A 59 2.31 19.30 1.53
CA GLU A 59 1.26 20.16 0.97
C GLU A 59 0.59 19.55 -0.28
N ASN A 60 1.16 18.46 -0.81
CA ASN A 60 0.63 17.71 -1.95
C ASN A 60 0.06 16.34 -1.51
N VAL A 61 -1.15 16.02 -1.97
CA VAL A 61 -1.85 14.75 -1.70
C VAL A 61 -1.53 13.72 -2.80
N ASP A 62 -0.24 13.44 -2.98
CA ASP A 62 0.25 12.70 -4.15
C ASP A 62 0.86 11.34 -3.83
N TRP A 63 0.89 10.96 -2.55
CA TRP A 63 1.32 9.63 -2.13
C TRP A 63 0.19 8.63 -2.34
N THR A 64 0.50 7.53 -3.01
CA THR A 64 -0.38 6.36 -3.19
C THR A 64 0.46 5.07 -3.09
N PHE A 65 -0.15 3.91 -3.31
CA PHE A 65 0.56 2.64 -3.32
C PHE A 65 0.12 1.70 -4.45
N SER A 66 0.95 0.71 -4.74
CA SER A 66 0.73 -0.32 -5.75
C SER A 66 1.17 -1.70 -5.30
N ASP A 67 0.77 -2.72 -6.06
CA ASP A 67 1.37 -4.05 -5.98
C ASP A 67 2.89 -3.99 -6.32
N ASP A 68 3.66 -4.97 -5.85
CA ASP A 68 5.07 -5.16 -6.22
C ASP A 68 5.20 -6.13 -7.41
N GLU A 69 5.95 -5.70 -8.43
CA GLU A 69 6.18 -6.42 -9.69
C GLU A 69 6.80 -7.81 -9.48
N ASP A 70 7.62 -7.96 -8.42
CA ASP A 70 8.35 -9.19 -8.14
C ASP A 70 7.49 -10.24 -7.38
N GLY A 71 6.22 -9.93 -7.09
CA GLY A 71 5.24 -10.88 -6.54
C GLY A 71 5.48 -11.29 -5.08
N GLY A 72 6.37 -10.60 -4.36
CA GLY A 72 6.75 -10.94 -2.98
C GLY A 72 6.91 -9.78 -2.00
N GLY A 73 6.81 -8.52 -2.44
CA GLY A 73 6.90 -7.36 -1.56
C GLY A 73 5.59 -7.01 -0.85
N ASP A 74 5.69 -6.24 0.23
CA ASP A 74 4.54 -5.77 1.03
C ASP A 74 3.85 -4.55 0.40
N GLY A 75 4.27 -4.15 -0.80
CA GLY A 75 3.76 -3.05 -1.60
C GLY A 75 4.83 -2.02 -1.99
N ILE A 76 4.46 -1.12 -2.88
CA ILE A 76 5.29 0.01 -3.32
C ILE A 76 4.53 1.29 -3.00
N LEU A 77 5.15 2.23 -2.29
CA LEU A 77 4.62 3.59 -2.19
C LEU A 77 5.09 4.39 -3.40
N PHE A 78 4.19 5.19 -3.95
CA PHE A 78 4.45 6.04 -5.09
C PHE A 78 4.11 7.48 -4.73
N ASP A 79 5.11 8.35 -4.77
CA ASP A 79 4.93 9.80 -4.69
C ASP A 79 4.81 10.35 -6.11
N ARG A 80 3.58 10.73 -6.50
CA ARG A 80 3.30 11.26 -7.84
C ARG A 80 3.92 12.64 -8.08
N ALA A 81 4.17 13.41 -7.02
CA ALA A 81 4.71 14.76 -7.16
C ALA A 81 6.19 14.73 -7.55
N SER A 82 6.95 13.79 -6.98
CA SER A 82 8.38 13.62 -7.26
C SER A 82 8.71 12.51 -8.25
N ASP A 83 7.71 11.75 -8.70
CA ASP A 83 7.84 10.56 -9.56
C ASP A 83 8.82 9.53 -8.96
N ARG A 84 8.70 9.29 -7.66
CA ARG A 84 9.58 8.37 -6.90
C ARG A 84 8.83 7.18 -6.35
N LEU A 85 9.48 6.02 -6.39
CA LEU A 85 8.98 4.77 -5.87
C LEU A 85 9.77 4.33 -4.64
N TRP A 86 9.04 3.90 -3.62
CA TRP A 86 9.60 3.37 -2.39
C TRP A 86 9.09 1.94 -2.20
N LYS A 87 9.99 0.96 -2.31
CA LYS A 87 9.63 -0.43 -2.03
C LYS A 87 9.57 -0.64 -0.52
N ILE A 88 8.47 -1.23 -0.05
CA ILE A 88 8.32 -1.63 1.34
C ILE A 88 8.87 -3.05 1.48
N LYS A 89 9.91 -3.19 2.30
CA LYS A 89 10.45 -4.48 2.69
C LYS A 89 10.26 -4.68 4.18
N ARG A 90 9.47 -5.68 4.57
CA ARG A 90 9.39 -6.08 5.97
C ARG A 90 10.53 -7.02 6.34
N SER A 91 11.41 -6.56 7.23
CA SER A 91 12.30 -7.44 7.99
C SER A 91 11.60 -7.91 9.28
N ARG A 92 12.22 -8.83 10.04
CA ARG A 92 11.61 -9.42 11.26
C ARG A 92 11.19 -8.40 12.32
N LEU A 93 11.73 -7.18 12.29
CA LEU A 93 11.51 -6.14 13.32
C LEU A 93 11.26 -4.74 12.75
N ILE A 94 11.54 -4.50 11.46
CA ILE A 94 11.57 -3.15 10.86
C ILE A 94 10.91 -3.21 9.48
N VAL A 95 10.17 -2.16 9.13
CA VAL A 95 9.74 -1.88 7.77
C VAL A 95 10.78 -0.97 7.12
N ASP A 96 11.54 -1.48 6.15
CA ASP A 96 12.52 -0.71 5.39
C ASP A 96 11.86 -0.13 4.15
N LEU A 97 12.03 1.18 3.96
CA LEU A 97 11.63 1.92 2.76
C LEU A 97 12.87 2.11 1.87
N VAL A 98 12.91 1.39 0.75
CA VAL A 98 14.04 1.45 -0.19
C VAL A 98 13.67 2.36 -1.36
N ILE A 99 14.44 3.44 -1.54
CA ILE A 99 14.39 4.29 -2.75
C ILE A 99 15.03 3.52 -3.90
N ASN A 100 14.31 3.37 -5.02
CA ASN A 100 14.91 2.98 -6.30
C ASN A 100 15.09 4.20 -7.21
#